data_AF-A0A0M3HIM1-F1
#
_entry.id   AF-A0A0M3HIM1-F1
#
_cell.length_a   1.000
_cell.length_b   1.000
_cell.length_c   1.000
_cell.angle_alpha   90.00
_cell.angle_beta   90.00
_cell.angle_gamma   90.00
#
_symmetry.space_group_name_H-M   'P 1'
#
loop_
_entity.id
_entity.type
_entity.pdbx_description
1 polymer ?
#
loop_
_entity_poly.entity_id
_entity_poly.type
_entity_poly.pdbx_seq_one_letter_code
_entity_poly.pdbx_strand_id
1 'polypeptide(L)' 'MDEDEAYLMAPFVYISKVPGKHVRSRLATAFNLWLKINDSPLELIMCTVEMLHNASLLYVCGFPSRSMRRSC' A
#
# COMPACT_ATOMS: atom_id res chain seq x y z
N MET A 1 -7.97 13.25 18.69
CA MET A 1 -7.30 12.04 18.18
C MET A 1 -7.09 11.18 19.41
N ASP A 2 -8.00 10.22 19.62
CA ASP A 2 -7.96 9.33 20.77
C ASP A 2 -6.69 8.47 20.73
N GLU A 3 -6.05 8.24 21.88
CA GLU A 3 -4.78 7.49 21.95
C GLU A 3 -4.90 6.08 21.35
N ASP A 4 -6.08 5.49 21.42
CA ASP A 4 -6.41 4.19 20.83
C ASP A 4 -6.32 4.19 19.30
N GLU A 5 -6.70 5.28 18.63
CA GLU A 5 -6.64 5.41 17.17
C GLU A 5 -5.18 5.48 16.69
N ALA A 6 -4.32 6.17 17.45
CA ALA A 6 -2.89 6.23 17.18
C ALA A 6 -2.23 4.85 17.34
N TYR A 7 -2.65 4.07 18.34
CA TYR A 7 -2.16 2.72 18.57
C TYR A 7 -2.58 1.76 17.46
N LEU A 8 -3.83 1.87 16.99
CA LEU A 8 -4.36 1.05 15.89
C LEU A 8 -3.66 1.34 14.56
N MET A 9 -3.27 2.59 14.32
CA MET A 9 -2.59 3.04 13.10
C MET A 9 -1.08 2.77 13.09
N ALA A 10 -0.45 2.54 14.24
CA ALA A 10 1.00 2.33 14.34
C ALA A 10 1.55 1.24 13.38
N PRO A 11 0.90 0.06 13.22
CA PRO A 11 1.34 -0.96 12.26
C PRO A 11 1.19 -0.51 10.80
N PHE A 12 0.13 0.23 10.48
CA PHE A 12 -0.11 0.77 9.14
C PHE A 12 0.93 1.83 8.77
N VAL A 13 1.30 2.70 9.71
CA VAL A 13 2.36 3.69 9.54
C VAL A 13 3.72 3.01 9.36
N TYR A 14 4.00 1.95 10.11
CA TYR A 14 5.24 1.20 9.98
C TYR A 14 5.39 0.57 8.59
N ILE A 15 4.36 -0.12 8.08
CA ILE A 15 4.41 -0.76 6.74
C ILE A 15 4.47 0.28 5.61
N SER A 16 3.76 1.41 5.76
CA SER A 16 3.80 2.50 4.79
C SER A 16 5.17 3.16 4.68
N LYS A 17 5.98 3.13 5.75
CA LYS A 17 7.36 3.65 5.77
C LYS A 17 8.38 2.72 5.15
N VAL A 18 8.06 1.45 4.91
CA VAL A 18 9.01 0.51 4.30
C VAL A 18 9.03 0.73 2.78
N PRO A 19 10.14 1.23 2.20
CA PRO A 19 10.19 1.55 0.78
C PRO A 19 10.06 0.26 -0.05
N GLY A 20 8.88 0.04 -0.62
CA GLY A 20 8.66 -1.02 -1.60
C GLY A 20 9.28 -0.66 -2.95
N LYS A 21 9.61 -1.67 -3.77
CA LYS A 21 9.90 -1.45 -5.20
C LYS A 21 8.73 -0.63 -5.77
N HIS A 22 9.02 0.50 -6.43
CA HIS A 22 8.06 1.43 -7.07
C HIS A 22 7.31 0.81 -8.27
N VAL A 23 6.98 -0.48 -8.20
CA VAL A 23 6.27 -1.25 -9.23
C VAL A 23 4.88 -0.66 -9.47
N ARG A 24 4.23 -0.17 -8.42
CA ARG A 24 2.87 0.39 -8.46
C ARG A 24 2.80 1.67 -9.32
N SER A 25 3.75 2.59 -9.17
CA SER A 25 3.83 3.79 -10.01
C SER A 25 4.08 3.46 -11.47
N ARG A 26 4.99 2.51 -11.77
CA ARG A 26 5.26 2.08 -13.15
C ARG A 26 4.05 1.41 -13.82
N LEU A 27 3.28 0.62 -13.06
CA LEU A 27 2.07 -0.05 -13.55
C LEU A 27 0.98 0.97 -13.90
N ALA A 28 0.80 2.00 -13.06
CA ALA A 28 -0.15 3.08 -13.33
C ALA A 28 0.23 3.89 -14.56
N THR A 29 1.51 4.21 -14.76
CA THR A 29 1.97 4.85 -15.99
C THR A 29 1.70 3.99 -17.22
N ALA A 30 1.95 2.68 -17.15
CA ALA A 30 1.70 1.76 -18.26
C ALA A 30 0.20 1.67 -18.62
N PHE A 31 -0.68 1.59 -17.63
CA PHE A 31 -2.13 1.58 -17.87
C PHE A 31 -2.65 2.93 -18.34
N ASN A 32 -2.06 4.04 -17.89
CA ASN A 32 -2.46 5.36 -18.33
C ASN A 32 -2.18 5.61 -19.83
N LEU A 33 -1.20 4.91 -20.42
CA LEU A 33 -0.97 4.95 -21.87
C LEU A 33 -2.20 4.47 -22.69
N TRP A 34 -2.94 3.51 -22.15
CA TRP A 34 -4.15 2.99 -22.80
C TRP A 34 -5.41 3.73 -22.38
N LEU A 35 -5.53 4.09 -21.09
CA LEU A 35 -6.75 4.65 -20.51
C LEU A 35 -6.86 6.18 -20.64
N LYS A 36 -5.76 6.90 -20.86
CA LYS A 36 -5.70 8.37 -21.02
C LYS A 36 -6.51 9.12 -19.95
N ILE A 37 -6.29 8.77 -18.69
CA ILE A 37 -6.98 9.34 -17.53
C ILE A 37 -6.24 10.61 -17.09
N ASN A 38 -7.00 11.64 -16.67
CA ASN A 38 -6.45 12.86 -16.10
C ASN A 38 -5.76 12.58 -14.75
N ASP A 39 -4.77 13.40 -14.37
CA ASP A 39 -3.92 13.12 -13.20
C ASP A 39 -4.70 13.06 -11.87
N SER A 40 -5.75 13.87 -11.72
CA SER A 40 -6.56 13.91 -10.49
C SER A 40 -7.24 12.57 -10.15
N PRO A 41 -8.04 11.94 -11.04
CA PRO A 41 -8.59 10.62 -10.77
C PRO A 41 -7.53 9.51 -10.73
N LEU A 42 -6.42 9.65 -11.46
CA LEU A 42 -5.33 8.68 -11.43
C LEU A 42 -4.65 8.63 -10.05
N GLU A 43 -4.43 9.79 -9.44
CA GLU A 43 -3.88 9.92 -8.09
C GLU A 43 -4.80 9.29 -7.04
N LEU A 44 -6.11 9.49 -7.16
CA LEU A 44 -7.09 8.87 -6.26
C LEU A 44 -7.09 7.33 -6.34
N ILE A 45 -7.01 6.79 -7.56
CA ILE A 45 -6.90 5.35 -7.80
C ILE A 45 -5.60 4.83 -7.19
N MET A 46 -4.50 5.55 -7.37
CA MET A 46 -3.19 5.19 -6.80
C MET A 46 -3.20 5.16 -5.29
N CYS A 47 -3.77 6.17 -4.64
CA CYS A 47 -3.95 6.21 -3.18
C CYS A 47 -4.79 5.03 -2.69
N THR A 48 -5.88 4.70 -3.38
CA THR A 48 -6.77 3.59 -2.99
C THR A 48 -6.07 2.24 -3.08
N VAL A 49 -5.36 2.00 -4.20
CA VAL A 49 -4.58 0.77 -4.41
C VAL A 49 -3.43 0.65 -3.39
N GLU A 50 -2.82 1.77 -3.03
CA GLU A 50 -1.78 1.82 -1.98
C GLU A 50 -2.32 1.44 -0.61
N MET A 51 -3.42 2.06 -0.19
CA MET A 51 -4.06 1.73 1.08
C MET A 51 -4.47 0.26 1.13
N LEU A 52 -5.06 -0.26 0.05
CA LEU A 52 -5.48 -1.65 -0.03
C LEU A 52 -4.29 -2.63 0.01
N HIS A 53 -3.19 -2.29 -0.67
CA HIS A 53 -1.97 -3.09 -0.63
C HIS A 53 -1.41 -3.16 0.78
N ASN A 54 -1.27 -2.02 1.45
CA ASN A 54 -0.74 -1.95 2.82
C ASN A 54 -1.67 -2.67 3.83
N ALA A 55 -2.99 -2.54 3.68
CA ALA A 55 -3.97 -3.27 4.48
C ALA A 55 -3.91 -4.79 4.25
N SER A 56 -3.74 -5.23 2.99
CA SER A 56 -3.57 -6.65 2.67
C SER A 56 -2.30 -7.23 3.29
N LEU A 57 -1.21 -6.45 3.34
CA LEU A 57 0.04 -6.85 4.00
C LEU A 57 -0.13 -6.98 5.50
N LEU A 58 -0.86 -6.07 6.16
CA LEU A 58 -1.19 -6.19 7.58
C LEU A 58 -1.98 -7.46 7.88
N TYR A 59 -3.04 -7.72 7.10
CA TYR A 59 -3.87 -8.90 7.26
C TYR A 59 -3.11 -10.20 7.00
N VAL A 60 -2.31 -10.25 5.93
CA VAL A 60 -1.50 -11.42 5.57
C VAL A 60 -0.34 -11.65 6.55
N CYS A 61 0.25 -10.60 7.12
CA CYS A 61 1.30 -10.71 8.14
C CYS A 61 0.73 -11.19 9.48
N GLY A 62 -0.50 -10.78 9.83
CA GLY A 62 -1.19 -11.22 11.04
C GLY A 62 -1.66 -12.68 11.01
N PHE A 63 -1.70 -13.33 9.84
CA PHE A 63 -2.06 -14.74 9.72
C PHE A 63 -0.79 -15.62 9.81
N PRO A 64 -0.68 -16.54 10.80
CA PRO A 64 0.58 -17.19 11.19
C PRO A 64 1.19 -18.16 10.15
N SER A 65 0.58 -18.30 8.97
CA SER A 65 1.00 -19.26 7.94
C SER A 65 2.21 -18.79 7.10
N ARG A 66 2.68 -17.54 7.21
CA ARG A 66 3.85 -17.06 6.47
C ARG A 66 4.88 -16.38 7.35
N SER A 67 5.50 -17.17 8.23
CA SER A 67 6.91 -16.95 8.53
C SER A 67 7.70 -16.97 7.21
N MET A 68 8.66 -16.05 7.05
CA MET A 68 9.60 -16.03 5.92
C MET A 68 9.09 -15.50 4.57
N ARG A 69 8.89 -14.17 4.45
CA ARG A 69 9.30 -13.44 3.23
C ARG A 69 9.66 -12.00 3.55
N ARG A 70 10.84 -11.79 4.15
CA ARG A 70 11.84 -10.73 3.78
C ARG A 70 13.16 -11.12 4.46
N SER A 71 13.90 -12.03 3.84
CA SER A 71 15.30 -12.30 4.19
C SER A 71 16.17 -11.55 3.18
N CYS A 72 17.01 -10.64 3.70
CA CYS A 72 18.07 -9.89 3.02
C CYS A 72 17.63 -8.82 2.00
#